data_AF-A0A7Y3A595-F1
#
_entry.id   AF-A0A7Y3A595-F1
#
_cell.length_a   1.000
_cell.length_b   1.000
_cell.length_c   1.000
_cell.angle_alpha   90.00
_cell.angle_beta   90.00
_cell.angle_gamma   90.00
#
_symmetry.space_group_name_H-M   'P 1'
#
loop_
_entity.id
_entity.type
_entity.pdbx_description
1 polymer ?
#
loop_
_entity_poly.entity_id
_entity_poly.type
_entity_poly.pdbx_seq_one_letter_code
_entity_poly.pdbx_strand_id
1 'polypeptide(L)' 'IPAGRWGDPKDLGGTVIFLASKASDYINGSIIDVDGGWMAR' A
#
# COMPACT_ATOMS: atom_id res chain seq x y z
N ILE A 1 -1.14 11.10 -9.96
CA ILE A 1 -2.11 10.26 -9.23
C ILE A 1 -3.23 9.82 -10.20
N PRO A 2 -3.08 8.70 -10.90
CA PRO A 2 -4.16 8.08 -11.67
C PRO A 2 -5.48 7.94 -10.91
N ALA A 3 -5.42 7.71 -9.59
CA ALA A 3 -6.60 7.69 -8.72
C ALA A 3 -7.34 9.04 -8.61
N GLY A 4 -6.79 10.13 -9.15
CA GLY A 4 -7.50 11.42 -9.26
C GLY A 4 -7.72 12.19 -7.95
N ARG A 5 -7.14 11.73 -6.83
CA ARG A 5 -7.26 12.34 -5.51
C ARG A 5 -5.99 12.15 -4.69
N TRP A 6 -5.77 13.00 -3.69
CA TRP A 6 -4.76 12.73 -2.67
C TRP A 6 -5.15 11.51 -1.81
N GLY A 7 -4.14 10.83 -1.26
CA GLY A 7 -4.35 9.77 -0.29
C GLY A 7 -4.91 10.32 1.03
N ASP A 8 -5.78 9.55 1.64
CA ASP A 8 -6.25 9.73 3.02
C ASP A 8 -5.51 8.72 3.91
N PRO A 9 -5.19 9.03 5.18
CA PRO A 9 -4.58 8.07 6.10
C PRO A 9 -5.29 6.70 6.17
N LYS A 10 -6.61 6.66 5.92
CA LYS A 10 -7.40 5.42 5.88
C LYS A 10 -7.03 4.50 4.71
N ASP A 11 -6.46 5.02 3.63
CA ASP A 11 -6.03 4.22 2.47
C ASP A 11 -4.85 3.29 2.83
N LEU A 12 -4.07 3.62 3.85
CA LEU A 12 -2.94 2.79 4.32
C LEU A 12 -3.38 1.62 5.20
N GLY A 13 -4.55 1.72 5.84
CA GLY A 13 -4.96 0.79 6.90
C GLY A 13 -4.99 -0.67 6.44
N GLY A 14 -5.50 -0.93 5.23
CA GLY A 14 -5.54 -2.28 4.65
C GLY A 14 -4.13 -2.86 4.43
N THR A 15 -3.23 -2.09 3.82
CA THR A 15 -1.85 -2.52 3.57
C THR A 15 -1.08 -2.75 4.86
N VAL A 16 -1.27 -1.90 5.88
CA VAL A 16 -0.65 -2.08 7.20
C VAL A 16 -1.15 -3.37 7.86
N ILE A 17 -2.46 -3.63 7.85
CA ILE A 17 -3.03 -4.87 8.39
C ILE A 17 -2.47 -6.08 7.64
N PHE A 18 -2.40 -6.02 6.31
CA PHE A 18 -1.83 -7.09 5.50
C PHE A 18 -0.39 -7.40 5.94
N LEU A 19 0.49 -6.39 5.96
CA LEU A 19 1.91 -6.51 6.32
C LEU A 19 2.15 -6.91 7.78
N ALA A 20 1.21 -6.60 8.68
CA ALA A 20 1.28 -6.98 10.09
C ALA A 20 0.68 -8.38 10.38
N SER A 21 0.09 -9.03 9.36
CA SER A 21 -0.63 -10.31 9.53
C SER A 21 0.16 -11.49 8.96
N LYS A 22 -0.32 -12.71 9.26
CA LYS A 22 0.23 -13.94 8.66
C LYS A 22 0.08 -14.01 7.14
N ALA A 23 -0.78 -13.17 6.55
CA ALA A 23 -0.96 -13.13 5.10
C ALA A 23 0.31 -12.70 4.35
N SER A 24 1.28 -12.09 5.04
CA SER A 24 2.56 -11.67 4.49
C SER A 24 3.77 -12.45 5.04
N ASP A 25 3.58 -13.64 5.63
CA ASP A 25 4.66 -14.40 6.30
C ASP A 25 5.88 -14.71 5.42
N TYR A 26 5.70 -14.73 4.09
CA TYR A 26 6.79 -14.97 3.14
C TYR A 26 7.24 -13.72 2.37
N ILE A 27 6.78 -12.53 2.78
CA ILE A 27 7.17 -11.26 2.20
C ILE A 27 8.13 -10.56 3.17
N ASN A 28 9.37 -10.36 2.74
CA ASN A 28 10.37 -9.64 3.52
C ASN A 28 11.30 -8.86 2.58
N GLY A 29 11.78 -7.69 3.02
CA GLY A 29 12.67 -6.83 2.22
C GLY A 29 12.00 -6.14 1.02
N SER A 30 10.67 -6.16 0.93
CA SER A 30 9.90 -5.59 -0.18
C SER A 30 9.19 -4.30 0.22
N ILE A 31 9.01 -3.40 -0.75
CA ILE A 31 8.25 -2.15 -0.61
C ILE A 31 6.92 -2.31 -1.34
N ILE A 32 5.82 -1.88 -0.72
CA ILE A 32 4.49 -1.81 -1.33
C ILE A 32 4.07 -0.35 -1.38
N ASP A 33 4.00 0.20 -2.59
CA ASP A 33 3.58 1.58 -2.80
C ASP A 33 2.05 1.70 -2.75
N VAL A 34 1.56 2.58 -1.88
CA VAL A 34 0.14 2.95 -1.77
C VAL A 34 0.00 4.41 -2.19
N ASP A 35 0.17 4.67 -3.49
CA ASP A 35 0.41 6.01 -4.03
C ASP A 35 -0.68 6.49 -5.02
N GLY A 36 -1.76 5.73 -5.15
CA GLY A 36 -2.82 6.00 -6.12
C GLY A 36 -2.38 5.90 -7.58
N GLY A 37 -1.33 5.10 -7.86
CA GLY A 37 -0.74 4.85 -9.17
C GLY A 37 0.31 5.89 -9.58
N TRP A 38 0.89 6.63 -8.65
CA TRP A 38 1.84 7.71 -8.95
C TRP A 38 3.07 7.19 -9.70
N MET A 39 3.66 6.09 -9.25
CA MET A 39 4.85 5.48 -9.84
C MET A 39 4.57 4.62 -11.08
N ALA A 40 3.31 4.29 -11.37
CA ALA A 40 2.91 3.52 -12.53
C ALA A 40 2.72 4.36 -13.81
N ARG A 41 2.97 5.68 -13.72
CA ARG A 41 2.94 6.62 -14.84
C ARG A 41 4.30 6.77 -15.50
#